data_AF-A0A1V1T1S2-F1
#
_entry.id   AF-A0A1V1T1S2-F1
#
_cell.length_a   1.000
_cell.length_b   1.000
_cell.length_c   1.000
_cell.angle_alpha   90.00
_cell.angle_beta   90.00
_cell.angle_gamma   90.00
#
_symmetry.space_group_name_H-M   'P 1'
#
loop_
_entity.id
_entity.type
_entity.pdbx_description
1 polymer ?
#
loop_
_entity_poly.entity_id
_entity_poly.type
_entity_poly.pdbx_seq_one_letter_code
_entity_poly.pdbx_strand_id
1 'polypeptide(L)'
;MEELAFSGNCLKGSRPILSFDKAFDSEPHLQVIKQLFLQIMGVPPLQKRSKPFIDHVLSFSVADGRIFMRVYQVQETEPSKKDGAEEEEAAEEAKKPKSKHAEKHKELDVSLLEIGPRCVLQPIIIQEGSFGGALLYENKHFVSPNQVRADLRRKSASKNNSRAEQSINRHSKMGNLGLRSDGGNQKPMDQLDSRELFA
;
A
#
# COMPACT_ATOMS: atom_id res chain seq x y z
N MET A 1 16.70 -9.94 1.17
CA MET A 1 16.37 -8.57 0.73
C MET A 1 17.08 -8.38 -0.58
N GLU A 2 16.43 -8.75 -1.68
CA GLU A 2 17.00 -8.69 -3.04
C GLU A 2 16.16 -7.69 -3.86
N GLU A 3 15.83 -6.56 -3.25
CA GLU A 3 15.30 -5.39 -3.96
C GLU A 3 16.40 -4.32 -3.94
N LEU A 4 16.82 -3.88 -5.13
CA LEU A 4 17.89 -2.89 -5.33
C LEU A 4 17.65 -1.56 -4.58
N ALA A 5 16.39 -1.31 -4.16
CA ALA A 5 15.96 -0.07 -3.51
C ALA A 5 16.26 -0.01 -2.01
N PHE A 6 16.71 -1.10 -1.37
CA PHE A 6 17.03 -1.10 0.06
C PHE A 6 18.53 -1.19 0.31
N SER A 7 19.14 -0.05 0.62
CA SER A 7 20.57 0.07 0.90
C SER A 7 20.92 0.00 2.38
N GLY A 8 19.92 0.02 3.28
CA GLY A 8 20.12 -0.08 4.72
C GLY A 8 20.42 -1.50 5.19
N ASN A 9 21.06 -1.63 6.34
CA ASN A 9 21.26 -2.90 7.05
C ASN A 9 21.04 -2.72 8.55
N CYS A 10 20.71 -3.78 9.28
CA CYS A 10 20.65 -3.73 10.74
C CYS A 10 21.12 -5.02 11.40
N LEU A 11 21.59 -4.91 12.64
CA LEU A 11 21.97 -6.00 13.50
C LEU A 11 20.77 -6.88 13.82
N LYS A 12 20.85 -8.15 13.40
CA LYS A 12 19.91 -9.19 13.82
C LYS A 12 19.89 -9.31 15.34
N GLY A 13 18.70 -9.15 15.93
CA GLY A 13 18.48 -9.22 17.38
C GLY A 13 18.67 -7.89 18.12
N SER A 14 18.96 -6.78 17.42
CA SER A 14 18.85 -5.45 18.02
C SER A 14 17.39 -5.13 18.39
N ARG A 15 17.21 -4.25 19.37
CA ARG A 15 15.88 -3.86 19.85
C ARG A 15 15.38 -2.69 19.00
N PRO A 16 14.26 -2.84 18.27
CA PRO A 16 13.76 -1.77 17.43
C PRO A 16 13.12 -0.66 18.26
N ILE A 17 13.16 0.56 17.72
CA ILE A 17 12.21 1.61 18.10
C ILE A 17 10.93 1.39 17.29
N LEU A 18 9.78 1.43 17.96
CA LEU A 18 8.48 1.36 17.30
C LEU A 18 7.87 2.77 17.24
N SER A 19 7.75 3.31 16.03
CA SER A 19 7.15 4.62 15.77
C SER A 19 5.72 4.44 15.27
N PHE A 20 4.75 4.96 16.02
CA PHE A 20 3.33 4.93 15.64
C PHE A 20 2.84 6.33 15.30
N ASP A 21 2.12 6.43 14.20
CA ASP A 21 1.37 7.63 13.84
C ASP A 21 0.26 7.94 14.86
N LYS A 22 -0.06 9.22 15.02
CA LYS A 22 -1.11 9.73 15.93
C LYS A 22 -2.49 9.17 15.59
N ALA A 23 -2.72 8.81 14.32
CA ALA A 23 -3.95 8.15 13.87
C ALA A 23 -4.25 6.84 14.63
N PHE A 24 -3.24 6.16 15.21
CA PHE A 24 -3.50 4.97 16.02
C PHE A 24 -4.26 5.26 17.32
N ASP A 25 -4.21 6.51 17.81
CA ASP A 25 -4.88 6.90 19.05
C ASP A 25 -6.31 7.42 18.80
N SER A 26 -6.74 7.60 17.54
CA SER A 26 -8.07 8.16 17.24
C SER A 26 -9.21 7.15 17.32
N GLU A 27 -9.00 5.92 16.84
CA GLU A 27 -10.06 4.90 16.78
C GLU A 27 -9.75 3.70 17.70
N PRO A 28 -10.75 3.14 18.43
CA PRO A 28 -10.50 2.07 19.39
C PRO A 28 -9.87 0.81 18.78
N HIS A 29 -10.28 0.44 17.57
CA HIS A 29 -9.72 -0.74 16.90
C HIS A 29 -8.25 -0.55 16.52
N LEU A 30 -7.85 0.67 16.16
CA LEU A 30 -6.44 1.00 15.90
C LEU A 30 -5.62 1.01 17.19
N GLN A 31 -6.18 1.49 18.30
CA GLN A 31 -5.51 1.44 19.61
C GLN A 31 -5.20 -0.01 20.02
N VAL A 32 -6.15 -0.93 19.82
CA VAL A 32 -5.93 -2.37 20.07
C VAL A 32 -4.83 -2.92 19.16
N ILE A 33 -4.85 -2.58 17.88
CA ILE A 33 -3.80 -2.99 16.92
C ILE A 33 -2.43 -2.44 17.31
N LYS A 34 -2.34 -1.19 17.77
CA LYS A 34 -1.11 -0.58 18.28
C LYS A 34 -0.55 -1.37 19.46
N GLN A 35 -1.38 -1.74 20.43
CA GLN A 35 -0.97 -2.56 21.57
C GLN A 35 -0.51 -3.96 21.14
N LEU A 36 -1.21 -4.57 20.18
CA LEU A 36 -0.82 -5.87 19.62
C LEU A 36 0.56 -5.79 18.94
N PHE A 37 0.81 -4.76 18.12
CA PHE A 37 2.10 -4.57 17.46
C PHE A 37 3.23 -4.27 18.44
N LEU A 38 2.98 -3.53 19.52
CA LEU A 38 3.95 -3.35 20.60
C LEU A 38 4.39 -4.70 21.20
N GLN A 39 3.45 -5.63 21.41
CA GLN A 39 3.76 -6.94 21.97
C GLN A 39 4.44 -7.90 20.98
N ILE A 40 4.01 -7.89 19.71
CA ILE A 40 4.55 -8.80 18.69
C ILE A 40 5.93 -8.36 18.19
N MET A 41 6.08 -7.06 17.91
CA MET A 41 7.27 -6.51 17.27
C MET A 41 8.27 -5.94 18.29
N GLY A 42 7.82 -5.67 19.51
CA GLY A 42 8.68 -5.23 20.60
C GLY A 42 9.60 -6.36 21.07
N VAL A 43 10.86 -6.03 21.35
CA VAL A 43 11.82 -6.96 21.94
C VAL A 43 11.97 -6.63 23.42
N PRO A 44 11.49 -7.51 24.34
CA PRO A 44 11.62 -7.30 25.77
C PRO A 44 13.09 -7.16 26.20
N PRO A 45 13.37 -6.38 27.27
CA PRO A 45 14.72 -6.32 27.82
C PRO A 45 15.17 -7.72 28.28
N LEU A 46 16.47 -7.99 28.20
CA LEU A 46 17.10 -9.23 28.68
C LEU A 46 16.68 -10.50 27.92
N GLN A 47 16.02 -10.37 26.77
CA GLN A 47 15.69 -11.52 25.94
C GLN A 47 16.96 -12.24 25.46
N LYS A 48 16.93 -13.58 25.45
CA LYS A 48 18.07 -14.37 24.95
C LYS A 48 18.34 -14.01 23.50
N ARG A 49 19.61 -13.71 23.17
CA ARG A 49 20.08 -13.24 21.85
C ARG A 49 19.69 -11.79 21.50
N SER A 50 19.14 -11.02 22.42
CA SER A 50 19.00 -9.57 22.21
C SER A 50 20.37 -8.89 22.26
N LYS A 51 20.55 -7.89 21.39
CA LYS A 51 21.72 -7.01 21.39
C LYS A 51 21.34 -5.69 22.07
N PRO A 52 22.28 -5.06 22.82
CA PRO A 52 21.99 -3.86 23.59
C PRO A 52 21.80 -2.60 22.73
N PHE A 53 22.28 -2.61 21.48
CA PHE A 53 22.25 -1.46 20.58
C PHE A 53 20.88 -1.27 19.91
N ILE A 54 20.54 0.00 19.68
CA ILE A 54 19.42 0.42 18.86
C ILE A 54 19.99 0.74 17.48
N ASP A 55 19.49 0.06 16.46
CA ASP A 55 20.04 0.15 15.11
C ASP A 55 18.95 0.40 14.06
N HIS A 56 17.69 0.15 14.40
CA HIS A 56 16.59 0.29 13.46
C HIS A 56 15.27 0.73 14.11
N VAL A 57 14.43 1.34 13.28
CA VAL A 57 13.10 1.85 13.60
C VAL A 57 12.09 1.14 12.71
N LEU A 58 11.03 0.60 13.32
CA LEU A 58 9.83 0.20 12.60
C LEU A 58 8.82 1.33 12.68
N SER A 59 8.41 1.85 11.53
CA SER A 59 7.42 2.90 11.42
C SER A 59 6.09 2.34 10.95
N PHE A 60 5.02 2.71 11.65
CA PHE A 60 3.64 2.40 11.32
C PHE A 60 2.88 3.70 11.04
N SER A 61 2.39 3.86 9.82
CA SER A 61 1.63 5.03 9.39
C SER A 61 0.26 4.63 8.87
N VAL A 62 -0.79 5.39 9.20
CA VAL A 62 -2.15 5.08 8.75
C VAL A 62 -2.52 6.04 7.63
N ALA A 63 -2.88 5.52 6.46
CA ALA A 63 -3.42 6.29 5.35
C ALA A 63 -4.46 5.48 4.59
N ASP A 64 -5.59 6.09 4.24
CA ASP A 64 -6.72 5.44 3.54
C ASP A 64 -7.21 4.14 4.21
N GLY A 65 -7.22 4.12 5.55
CA GLY A 65 -7.57 2.93 6.34
C GLY A 65 -6.57 1.79 6.25
N ARG A 66 -5.42 1.98 5.60
CA ARG A 66 -4.30 1.03 5.50
C ARG A 66 -3.19 1.43 6.45
N ILE A 67 -2.52 0.43 6.99
CA ILE A 67 -1.33 0.58 7.83
C ILE A 67 -0.11 0.29 6.96
N PHE A 68 0.72 1.29 6.75
CA PHE A 68 2.00 1.18 6.09
C PHE A 68 3.07 0.87 7.13
N MET A 69 3.78 -0.24 6.95
CA MET A 69 4.91 -0.65 7.75
C MET A 69 6.20 -0.47 6.95
N ARG A 70 7.17 0.23 7.55
CA ARG A 70 8.50 0.45 6.97
C ARG A 70 9.58 0.23 8.03
N VAL A 71 10.76 -0.19 7.58
CA VAL A 71 11.91 -0.47 8.45
C VAL A 71 13.08 0.42 8.02
N TYR A 72 13.59 1.20 8.95
CA TYR A 72 14.70 2.13 8.74
C TYR A 72 15.88 1.78 9.64
N GLN A 73 17.09 1.88 9.10
CA GLN A 73 18.33 1.91 9.86
C GLN A 73 18.53 3.30 10.44
N VAL A 74 19.02 3.37 11.68
CA VAL A 74 19.50 4.60 12.29
C VAL A 74 20.96 4.80 11.91
N GLN A 75 21.27 5.88 11.21
CA GLN A 75 22.64 6.28 10.90
C GLN A 75 23.00 7.51 11.73
N GLU A 76 23.96 7.32 12.64
CA GLU A 76 24.53 8.40 13.44
C GLU A 76 25.80 8.91 12.76
N THR A 77 25.86 10.20 12.48
CA THR A 77 27.06 10.87 11.96
C THR A 77 27.51 11.93 12.96
N GLU A 78 28.81 11.97 13.27
CA GLU A 78 29.35 13.14 13.97
C GLU A 78 29.24 14.34 13.01
N PRO A 79 28.79 15.52 13.48
CA PRO A 79 28.75 16.71 12.64
C PRO A 79 30.18 17.10 12.29
N SER A 80 30.68 16.62 11.16
CA SER A 80 31.87 17.19 10.56
C SER A 80 31.53 18.62 10.18
N LYS A 81 32.30 19.60 10.67
CA LYS A 81 32.27 20.98 10.19
C LYS A 81 32.51 21.02 8.68
N LYS A 82 31.48 20.83 7.86
CA LYS A 82 31.49 21.05 6.42
C LYS A 82 30.07 21.36 5.96
N ASP A 83 29.73 22.63 6.12
CA ASP A 83 29.10 23.44 5.06
C ASP A 83 29.50 24.89 5.36
N GLY A 84 30.45 25.38 4.59
CA GLY A 84 31.17 26.64 4.83
C GLY A 84 32.52 26.63 4.13
N ALA A 85 32.52 26.27 2.85
CA ALA A 85 33.65 26.51 1.95
C ALA A 85 33.42 27.83 1.19
N GLU A 86 32.99 28.86 1.90
CA GLU A 86 33.18 30.28 1.57
C GLU A 86 33.36 30.97 2.94
N GLU A 87 34.39 31.80 3.09
CA GLU A 87 34.84 32.49 4.33
C GLU A 87 35.83 31.74 5.24
N GLU A 88 36.97 31.33 4.67
CA GLU A 88 38.25 31.43 5.40
C GLU A 88 38.82 32.83 5.16
N GLU A 89 38.72 33.72 6.16
CA GLU A 89 39.75 34.72 6.53
C GLU A 89 39.24 35.62 7.67
N ALA A 90 39.38 35.16 8.92
CA ALA A 90 39.68 36.00 10.07
C ALA A 90 39.76 35.16 11.36
N ALA A 91 40.79 35.45 12.16
CA ALA A 91 41.00 35.01 13.54
C ALA A 91 41.63 33.61 13.74
N GLU A 92 42.90 33.49 13.32
CA GLU A 92 43.91 32.98 14.25
C GLU A 92 43.98 33.93 15.45
N GLU A 93 43.62 33.45 16.65
CA GLU A 93 44.35 33.63 17.92
C GLU A 93 43.48 33.22 19.11
N ALA A 94 43.90 32.16 19.80
CA ALA A 94 43.97 32.05 21.27
C ALA A 94 44.00 30.58 21.71
N LYS A 95 45.14 30.18 22.29
CA LYS A 95 45.38 28.87 22.90
C LYS A 95 45.00 28.87 24.39
N LYS A 96 44.33 27.76 24.80
CA LYS A 96 44.30 27.07 26.14
C LYS A 96 43.33 27.61 27.24
N PRO A 97 42.97 26.80 28.29
CA PRO A 97 43.27 25.39 28.59
C PRO A 97 42.04 24.46 28.84
N LYS A 98 42.32 23.17 29.02
CA LYS A 98 41.38 22.07 29.32
C LYS A 98 40.68 22.23 30.69
N SER A 99 39.35 22.08 30.72
CA SER A 99 38.59 21.69 31.93
C SER A 99 38.03 20.27 31.76
N LYS A 100 38.26 19.44 32.78
CA LYS A 100 37.78 18.06 32.92
C LYS A 100 36.35 18.08 33.49
N HIS A 101 35.53 17.13 33.05
CA HIS A 101 34.16 16.80 33.53
C HIS A 101 33.03 17.78 33.17
N ALA A 102 32.56 17.67 31.93
CA ALA A 102 31.13 17.77 31.62
C ALA A 102 30.88 16.78 30.48
N GLU A 103 30.05 15.76 30.69
CA GLU A 103 29.56 14.89 29.62
C GLU A 103 28.72 15.78 28.67
N LYS A 104 29.40 16.39 27.70
CA LYS A 104 28.77 17.03 26.56
C LYS A 104 28.06 15.93 25.80
N HIS A 105 26.72 15.92 25.86
CA HIS A 105 25.91 15.31 24.81
C HIS A 105 26.41 15.89 23.48
N LYS A 106 27.21 15.13 22.75
CA LYS A 106 27.54 15.45 21.36
C LYS A 106 26.21 15.40 20.61
N GLU A 107 25.78 16.52 20.05
CA GLU A 107 24.71 16.51 19.05
C GLU A 107 25.22 15.70 17.86
N LEU A 108 24.71 14.47 17.70
CA LEU A 108 24.95 13.63 16.54
C LEU A 108 23.85 13.95 15.53
N ASP A 109 24.22 14.06 14.26
CA ASP A 109 23.23 14.17 13.19
C ASP A 109 22.71 12.77 12.87
N VAL A 110 21.40 12.58 13.00
CA VAL A 110 20.72 11.29 12.89
C VAL A 110 19.92 11.26 11.60
N SER A 111 20.33 10.39 10.67
CA SER A 111 19.62 10.13 9.43
C SER A 111 19.03 8.71 9.42
N LEU A 112 17.99 8.50 8.61
CA LEU A 112 17.31 7.21 8.50
C LEU A 112 17.45 6.66 7.08
N LEU A 113 17.96 5.43 6.96
CA LEU A 113 18.11 4.74 5.68
C LEU A 113 17.19 3.53 5.60
N GLU A 114 16.47 3.32 4.49
CA GLU A 114 15.51 2.22 4.42
C GLU A 114 16.17 0.85 4.21
N ILE A 115 15.78 -0.14 5.05
CA ILE A 115 16.27 -1.53 5.01
C ILE A 115 15.24 -2.46 4.35
N GLY A 116 13.96 -2.20 4.61
CA GLY A 116 12.86 -3.11 4.26
C GLY A 116 12.66 -4.26 5.28
N PRO A 117 11.59 -5.06 5.13
CA PRO A 117 10.60 -5.04 4.05
C PRO A 117 9.60 -3.89 4.16
N ARG A 118 8.97 -3.53 3.04
CA ARG A 118 7.77 -2.68 3.00
C ARG A 118 6.53 -3.55 3.05
N CYS A 119 5.60 -3.24 3.96
CA CYS A 119 4.33 -3.94 4.02
C CYS A 119 3.16 -2.97 4.12
N VAL A 120 2.03 -3.35 3.55
CA VAL A 120 0.77 -2.63 3.67
C VAL A 120 -0.25 -3.60 4.25
N LEU A 121 -0.78 -3.27 5.42
CA LEU A 121 -1.74 -4.08 6.15
C LEU A 121 -3.11 -3.38 6.12
N GLN A 122 -4.15 -4.12 5.83
CA GLN A 122 -5.53 -3.65 5.89
C GLN A 122 -6.25 -4.46 6.97
N PRO A 123 -6.71 -3.86 8.07
CA PRO A 123 -7.54 -4.57 9.05
C PRO A 123 -8.82 -5.06 8.38
N ILE A 124 -9.13 -6.36 8.52
CA ILE A 124 -10.33 -6.99 7.93
C ILE A 124 -11.38 -7.18 9.03
N ILE A 125 -11.04 -7.98 10.05
CA ILE A 125 -11.90 -8.27 11.19
C ILE A 125 -11.09 -8.35 12.48
N ILE A 126 -11.74 -8.13 13.62
CA ILE A 126 -11.20 -8.42 14.96
C ILE A 126 -12.18 -9.36 15.65
N GLN A 127 -11.67 -10.48 16.15
CA GLN A 127 -12.43 -11.47 16.91
C GLN A 127 -12.08 -11.36 18.40
N GLU A 128 -13.03 -11.73 19.25
CA GLU A 128 -12.87 -11.69 20.70
C GLU A 128 -11.81 -12.67 21.23
N GLY A 129 -11.77 -13.89 20.67
CA GLY A 129 -10.94 -14.99 21.16
C GLY A 129 -9.74 -15.32 20.28
N SER A 130 -8.98 -16.32 20.72
CA SER A 130 -7.87 -16.88 19.96
C SER A 130 -8.42 -17.73 18.81
N PHE A 131 -8.38 -17.17 17.59
CA PHE A 131 -8.86 -17.81 16.36
C PHE A 131 -10.36 -18.17 16.33
N GLY A 132 -11.18 -17.46 17.12
CA GLY A 132 -12.63 -17.67 17.16
C GLY A 132 -13.35 -16.71 18.10
N GLY A 133 -14.67 -16.88 18.23
CA GLY A 133 -15.52 -16.03 19.07
C GLY A 133 -16.30 -14.99 18.28
N ALA A 134 -16.97 -14.09 19.00
CA ALA A 134 -17.78 -13.04 18.39
C ALA A 134 -16.89 -12.05 17.62
N LEU A 135 -17.46 -11.47 16.56
CA LEU A 135 -16.80 -10.45 15.76
C LEU A 135 -17.01 -9.09 16.43
N LEU A 136 -15.91 -8.44 16.80
CA LEU A 136 -15.89 -7.16 17.51
C LEU A 136 -15.73 -5.97 16.56
N TYR A 137 -15.08 -6.18 15.42
CA TYR A 137 -14.87 -5.16 14.40
C TYR A 137 -14.85 -5.80 13.02
N GLU A 138 -15.50 -5.16 12.05
CA GLU A 138 -15.46 -5.52 10.63
C GLU A 138 -15.21 -4.25 9.81
N ASN A 139 -14.25 -4.34 8.91
CA ASN A 139 -13.93 -3.25 8.01
C ASN A 139 -14.84 -3.26 6.78
N LYS A 140 -15.82 -2.35 6.75
CA LYS A 140 -16.76 -2.19 5.64
C LYS A 140 -16.10 -1.74 4.33
N HIS A 141 -14.93 -1.11 4.40
CA HIS A 141 -14.20 -0.65 3.21
C HIS A 141 -13.33 -1.75 2.59
N PHE A 142 -13.14 -2.88 3.28
CA PHE A 142 -12.36 -3.98 2.76
C PHE A 142 -13.15 -4.76 1.70
N VAL A 143 -12.62 -4.81 0.48
CA VAL A 143 -13.12 -5.68 -0.59
C VAL A 143 -12.10 -6.76 -0.86
N SER A 144 -12.54 -8.02 -0.81
CA SER A 144 -11.62 -9.13 -1.06
C SER A 144 -11.08 -9.10 -2.51
N PRO A 145 -9.80 -9.40 -2.74
CA PRO A 145 -9.25 -9.49 -4.09
C PRO A 145 -9.96 -10.54 -4.97
N ASN A 146 -10.57 -11.56 -4.35
CA ASN A 146 -11.38 -12.57 -5.03
C ASN A 146 -12.67 -11.97 -5.58
N GLN A 147 -13.34 -11.15 -4.79
CA GLN A 147 -14.54 -10.44 -5.21
C GLN A 147 -14.24 -9.45 -6.35
N VAL A 148 -13.15 -8.66 -6.24
CA VAL A 148 -12.72 -7.76 -7.34
C VAL A 148 -12.50 -8.54 -8.64
N ARG A 149 -11.81 -9.68 -8.57
CA ARG A 149 -11.59 -10.56 -9.74
C ARG A 149 -12.88 -11.14 -10.29
N ALA A 150 -13.80 -11.56 -9.43
CA ALA A 150 -15.11 -12.08 -9.82
C ALA A 150 -15.95 -11.00 -10.52
N ASP A 151 -15.92 -9.76 -10.02
CA ASP A 151 -16.66 -8.64 -10.60
C ASP A 151 -16.08 -8.22 -11.96
N LEU A 152 -14.75 -8.21 -12.11
CA LEU A 152 -14.10 -7.99 -13.41
C LEU A 152 -14.51 -9.06 -14.43
N ARG A 153 -14.54 -10.34 -14.01
CA ARG A 153 -15.00 -11.44 -14.88
C ARG A 153 -16.48 -11.29 -15.25
N ARG A 154 -17.33 -10.92 -14.30
CA ARG A 154 -18.76 -10.69 -14.53
C ARG A 154 -19.01 -9.52 -15.48
N LYS A 155 -18.25 -8.42 -15.36
CA LYS A 155 -18.31 -7.27 -16.29
C LYS A 155 -17.88 -7.65 -17.71
N SER A 156 -16.83 -8.47 -17.84
CA SER A 156 -16.40 -8.97 -19.15
C SER A 156 -17.45 -9.91 -19.77
N ALA A 157 -18.07 -10.78 -18.96
CA ALA A 157 -19.14 -11.66 -19.41
C ALA A 157 -20.39 -10.88 -19.87
N SER A 158 -20.82 -9.86 -19.12
CA SER A 158 -21.99 -9.04 -19.51
C SER A 158 -21.75 -8.27 -20.81
N LYS A 159 -20.53 -7.79 -21.05
CA LYS A 159 -20.13 -7.17 -22.32
C LYS A 159 -20.19 -8.15 -23.49
N ASN A 160 -19.86 -9.42 -23.26
CA ASN A 160 -19.95 -10.45 -24.29
C ASN A 160 -21.41 -10.81 -24.58
N ASN A 161 -22.25 -10.93 -23.54
CA ASN A 161 -23.67 -11.19 -23.69
C ASN A 161 -24.36 -10.06 -24.46
N SER A 162 -24.07 -8.79 -24.13
CA SER A 162 -24.68 -7.66 -24.84
C SER A 162 -24.28 -7.60 -26.32
N ARG A 163 -23.06 -8.01 -26.66
CA ARG A 163 -22.63 -8.16 -28.06
C ARG A 163 -23.37 -9.28 -28.79
N ALA A 164 -23.57 -10.41 -28.13
CA ALA A 164 -24.34 -11.52 -28.70
C ALA A 164 -25.81 -11.11 -28.92
N GLU A 165 -26.43 -10.46 -27.93
CA GLU A 165 -27.79 -9.92 -28.04
C GLU A 165 -27.90 -8.85 -29.13
N GLN A 166 -26.92 -7.96 -29.28
CA GLN A 166 -26.91 -6.97 -30.36
C GLN A 166 -26.85 -7.63 -31.73
N SER A 167 -26.06 -8.70 -31.88
CA SER A 167 -26.01 -9.48 -33.12
C SER A 167 -27.37 -10.12 -33.43
N ILE A 168 -27.98 -10.77 -32.44
CA ILE A 168 -29.32 -11.38 -32.56
C ILE A 168 -30.38 -10.33 -32.90
N ASN A 169 -30.38 -9.20 -32.19
CA ASN A 169 -31.31 -8.09 -32.44
C ASN A 169 -31.12 -7.49 -33.83
N ARG A 170 -29.88 -7.37 -34.32
CA ARG A 170 -29.60 -6.94 -35.70
C ARG A 170 -30.18 -7.93 -36.71
N HIS A 171 -29.97 -9.23 -36.51
CA HIS A 171 -30.54 -10.26 -37.36
C HIS A 171 -32.08 -10.21 -37.37
N SER A 172 -32.71 -10.03 -36.22
CA SER A 172 -34.16 -9.86 -36.11
C SER A 172 -34.65 -8.60 -36.84
N LYS A 173 -33.99 -7.45 -36.64
CA LYS A 173 -34.33 -6.19 -37.33
C LYS A 173 -34.20 -6.31 -38.85
N MET A 174 -33.15 -6.96 -39.36
CA MET A 174 -33.01 -7.19 -40.79
C MET A 174 -34.10 -8.11 -41.35
N GLY A 175 -34.52 -9.12 -40.59
CA GLY A 175 -35.66 -9.97 -40.95
C GLY A 175 -36.99 -9.21 -40.99
N ASN A 176 -37.25 -8.34 -40.03
CA ASN A 176 -38.47 -7.52 -40.00
C ASN A 176 -38.51 -6.49 -41.14
N LEU A 177 -37.34 -5.98 -41.57
CA LEU A 177 -37.22 -5.05 -42.69
C LEU A 177 -37.27 -5.73 -44.07
N GLY A 178 -37.40 -7.06 -44.13
CA GLY A 178 -37.40 -7.82 -45.38
C GLY A 178 -36.08 -7.75 -46.14
N LEU A 179 -34.97 -7.47 -45.45
CA LEU A 179 -33.63 -7.38 -46.03
C LEU A 179 -32.88 -8.72 -46.01
N ARG A 180 -33.52 -9.80 -45.56
CA ARG A 180 -32.96 -11.15 -45.55
C ARG A 180 -33.42 -11.90 -46.79
N SER A 181 -32.50 -12.64 -47.39
CA SER A 181 -32.78 -13.55 -48.51
C SER A 181 -33.56 -14.79 -48.07
N ASP A 182 -33.44 -15.19 -46.80
CA ASP A 182 -34.02 -16.39 -46.23
C ASP A 182 -34.89 -16.10 -44.99
N GLY A 183 -36.21 -16.28 -45.14
CA GLY A 183 -37.18 -16.12 -44.06
C GLY A 183 -37.36 -14.67 -43.54
N GLY A 184 -38.45 -14.45 -42.81
CA GLY A 184 -38.88 -13.12 -42.32
C GLY A 184 -40.04 -12.53 -43.13
N ASN A 185 -40.46 -11.31 -42.77
CA ASN A 185 -41.47 -10.58 -43.53
C ASN A 185 -40.83 -10.07 -44.83
N GLN A 186 -41.21 -10.64 -45.97
CA GLN A 186 -40.85 -10.05 -47.25
C GLN A 186 -41.59 -8.73 -47.42
N LYS A 187 -40.88 -7.69 -47.83
CA LYS A 187 -41.53 -6.43 -48.20
C LYS A 187 -42.50 -6.71 -49.36
N PRO A 188 -43.72 -6.17 -49.34
CA PRO A 188 -44.60 -6.26 -50.50
C PRO A 188 -43.86 -5.69 -51.70
N MET A 189 -43.86 -6.42 -52.82
CA MET A 189 -43.23 -5.97 -54.05
C MET A 189 -44.01 -4.77 -54.59
N ASP A 190 -43.29 -3.79 -55.15
CA ASP A 190 -43.91 -2.62 -55.73
C ASP A 190 -44.51 -2.98 -57.09
N GLN A 191 -45.76 -2.60 -57.34
CA GLN A 191 -46.51 -3.01 -58.55
C GLN A 191 -45.88 -2.46 -59.85
N LEU A 192 -45.01 -1.45 -59.72
CA LEU A 192 -44.26 -0.87 -60.84
C LEU A 192 -42.84 -1.47 -60.98
N ASP A 193 -42.49 -2.49 -60.22
CA ASP A 193 -41.19 -3.15 -60.33
C ASP A 193 -41.11 -3.93 -61.66
N SER A 194 -40.01 -3.69 -62.38
CA SER A 194 -39.68 -4.32 -63.66
C SER A 194 -39.74 -5.86 -63.63
N ARG A 195 -39.51 -6.47 -62.47
CA ARG A 195 -39.61 -7.94 -62.31
C ARG A 195 -41.04 -8.45 -62.31
N GLU A 196 -42.02 -7.63 -61.95
CA GLU A 196 -43.44 -7.98 -61.97
C GLU A 196 -44.10 -7.53 -63.29
N LEU A 197 -43.73 -6.35 -63.79
CA LEU A 197 -44.25 -5.79 -65.05
C LEU A 197 -43.82 -6.56 -66.30
N PHE A 198 -42.66 -7.23 -66.26
CA PHE A 198 -42.10 -7.95 -67.41
C PHE A 198 -41.89 -9.46 -67.14
N ALA A 199 -42.55 -10.01 -66.11
CA ALA A 199 -42.63 -11.45 -65.87
C ALA A 199 -43.61 -12.16 -66.82
#